data_AF-A0A2V6FCB8-F1
#
_entry.id   AF-A0A2V6FCB8-F1
#
_cell.length_a   1.000
_cell.length_b   1.000
_cell.length_c   1.000
_cell.angle_alpha   90.00
_cell.angle_beta   90.00
_cell.angle_gamma   90.00
#
_symmetry.space_group_name_H-M   'P 1'
#
loop_
_entity.id
_entity.type
_entity.pdbx_description
1 polymer ?
#
loop_
_entity_poly.entity_id
_entity_poly.type
_entity_poly.pdbx_seq_one_letter_code
_entity_poly.pdbx_strand_id
1 'polypeptide(L)'
;MRQFAQFADGIFMLKRTPLFVAHQKLGGKLIEFGGWEMPVHYTGILEEHQAVRAAAGLFDISHMGEVRVRGPKAQDFLNHALTNDVRKAPAGRG
;
A
#
# COMPACT_ATOMS: atom_id res chain seq x y z
N MET A 1 -32.86 -24.39 -16.94
CA MET A 1 -32.32 -23.26 -16.13
C MET A 1 -30.91 -23.57 -15.60
N ARG A 2 -29.94 -23.88 -16.46
CA ARG A 2 -28.52 -24.04 -16.08
C ARG A 2 -27.65 -23.61 -17.26
N GLN A 3 -27.45 -22.30 -17.45
CA GLN A 3 -26.52 -21.80 -18.47
C GLN A 3 -26.12 -20.32 -18.32
N PHE A 4 -26.12 -19.77 -17.09
CA PHE A 4 -25.73 -18.37 -16.84
C PHE A 4 -24.62 -18.18 -15.80
N ALA A 5 -23.87 -19.24 -15.46
CA ALA A 5 -22.79 -19.14 -14.46
C ALA A 5 -21.37 -19.08 -15.06
N GLN A 6 -21.24 -18.83 -16.37
CA GLN A 6 -19.96 -19.01 -17.09
C GLN A 6 -19.49 -17.74 -17.81
N PHE A 7 -19.78 -16.57 -17.20
CA PHE A 7 -19.26 -15.26 -17.64
C PHE A 7 -18.89 -14.36 -16.45
N ALA A 8 -18.05 -14.87 -15.53
CA ALA A 8 -17.29 -14.02 -14.60
C ALA A 8 -15.99 -14.69 -14.11
N ASP A 9 -15.43 -15.64 -14.88
CA ASP A 9 -14.13 -16.27 -14.61
C ASP A 9 -12.97 -15.32 -14.97
N GLY A 10 -12.95 -14.18 -14.30
CA GLY A 10 -11.75 -13.39 -14.09
C GLY A 10 -11.53 -13.34 -12.58
N ILE A 11 -11.13 -14.47 -11.98
CA ILE A 11 -10.68 -14.49 -10.58
C ILE A 11 -9.43 -13.61 -10.55
N PHE A 12 -9.60 -12.33 -10.25
CA PHE A 12 -8.48 -11.44 -10.02
C PHE A 12 -7.77 -11.94 -8.76
N MET A 13 -6.69 -12.71 -8.93
CA MET A 13 -5.80 -13.02 -7.82
C MET A 13 -5.36 -11.70 -7.20
N LEU A 14 -5.54 -11.59 -5.89
CA LEU A 14 -5.09 -10.43 -5.15
C LEU A 14 -3.58 -10.29 -5.28
N LYS A 15 -3.13 -9.04 -5.45
CA LYS A 15 -1.71 -8.72 -5.47
C LYS A 15 -1.11 -8.97 -4.09
N ARG A 16 0.16 -9.36 -4.05
CA ARG A 16 0.87 -9.69 -2.81
C ARG A 16 2.13 -8.86 -2.71
N THR A 17 2.44 -8.38 -1.51
CA THR A 17 3.70 -7.67 -1.24
C THR A 17 4.86 -8.67 -1.15
N PRO A 18 6.12 -8.21 -1.25
CA PRO A 18 7.28 -9.05 -0.99
C PRO A 18 7.28 -9.69 0.41
N LEU A 19 6.56 -9.11 1.37
CA LEU A 19 6.47 -9.59 2.75
C LEU A 19 5.28 -10.52 3.01
N PHE A 20 4.50 -10.89 1.99
CA PHE A 20 3.33 -11.76 2.12
C PHE A 20 3.58 -13.06 2.90
N VAL A 21 4.70 -13.74 2.63
CA VAL A 21 5.08 -14.97 3.34
C VAL A 21 5.41 -14.71 4.81
N ALA A 22 6.02 -13.55 5.12
CA ALA A 22 6.29 -13.17 6.49
C ALA A 22 4.99 -12.90 7.26
N HIS A 23 4.01 -12.25 6.62
CA HIS A 23 2.70 -11.99 7.23
C HIS A 23 1.98 -13.28 7.63
N GLN A 24 1.97 -14.28 6.75
CA GLN A 24 1.39 -15.59 7.07
C GLN A 24 2.10 -16.27 8.24
N LYS A 25 3.45 -16.25 8.27
CA LYS A 25 4.24 -16.87 9.34
C LYS A 25 4.03 -16.20 10.69
N LEU A 26 3.78 -14.90 10.70
CA LEU A 26 3.52 -14.12 11.91
C LEU A 26 2.05 -14.17 12.36
N GLY A 27 1.19 -14.95 11.68
CA GLY A 27 -0.23 -15.06 12.03
C GLY A 27 -1.05 -13.82 11.68
N GLY A 28 -0.57 -12.99 10.73
CA GLY A 28 -1.28 -11.80 10.29
C GLY A 28 -2.64 -12.16 9.71
N LYS A 29 -3.69 -11.46 10.16
CA LYS A 29 -5.03 -11.57 9.59
C LYS A 29 -5.05 -10.86 8.23
N LEU A 30 -4.95 -11.63 7.15
CA LEU A 30 -4.93 -11.09 5.78
C LEU A 30 -6.35 -10.83 5.28
N ILE A 31 -6.55 -9.68 4.64
CA ILE A 31 -7.81 -9.27 4.00
C ILE A 31 -7.55 -8.68 2.62
N GLU A 32 -8.60 -8.56 1.82
CA GLU A 32 -8.55 -7.73 0.62
C GLU A 32 -8.50 -6.25 1.01
N PHE A 33 -7.50 -5.53 0.49
CA PHE A 33 -7.40 -4.08 0.60
C PHE A 33 -6.93 -3.50 -0.75
N GLY A 34 -7.84 -2.84 -1.47
CA GLY A 34 -7.50 -2.17 -2.75
C GLY A 34 -6.93 -3.11 -3.81
N GLY A 35 -7.41 -4.36 -3.88
CA GLY A 35 -6.89 -5.38 -4.78
C GLY A 35 -5.57 -6.05 -4.32
N TRP A 36 -5.13 -5.80 -3.08
CA TRP A 36 -3.99 -6.47 -2.44
C TRP A 36 -4.44 -7.36 -1.29
N GLU A 37 -3.67 -8.42 -1.02
CA GLU A 37 -3.82 -9.28 0.15
C GLU A 37 -2.91 -8.77 1.27
N MET A 38 -3.49 -8.04 2.23
CA MET A 38 -2.77 -7.24 3.23
C MET A 38 -3.13 -7.63 4.67
N PRO A 39 -2.19 -7.58 5.63
CA PRO A 39 -2.48 -7.82 7.04
C PRO A 39 -3.26 -6.65 7.65
N VAL A 40 -4.40 -6.91 8.27
CA VAL A 40 -5.16 -5.90 9.03
C VAL A 40 -4.71 -5.79 10.49
N HIS A 41 -4.21 -6.87 11.09
CA HIS A 41 -3.54 -6.93 12.40
C HIS A 41 -2.87 -8.30 12.59
N TYR A 42 -2.03 -8.43 13.61
CA TYR A 42 -1.35 -9.65 14.04
C TYR A 42 -1.79 -10.07 15.46
N THR A 43 -1.77 -9.16 16.43
CA THR A 43 -2.17 -9.44 17.83
C THR A 43 -3.49 -8.77 18.18
N GLY A 44 -3.77 -7.61 17.60
CA GLY A 44 -5.03 -6.90 17.76
C GLY A 44 -4.90 -5.41 17.52
N ILE A 45 -5.93 -4.80 16.92
CA ILE A 45 -5.90 -3.39 16.49
C ILE A 45 -5.56 -2.43 17.65
N LEU A 46 -6.15 -2.64 18.84
CA LEU A 46 -5.93 -1.76 19.99
C LEU A 46 -4.51 -1.92 20.56
N GLU A 47 -4.02 -3.15 20.65
CA GLU A 47 -2.69 -3.45 21.17
C GLU A 47 -1.61 -2.89 20.24
N GLU A 48 -1.75 -3.10 18.93
CA GLU A 48 -0.81 -2.57 17.92
C GLU A 48 -0.84 -1.03 17.88
N HIS A 49 -2.02 -0.42 18.03
CA HIS A 49 -2.13 1.02 18.19
C HIS A 49 -1.37 1.52 19.42
N GLN A 50 -1.55 0.87 20.56
CA GLN A 50 -0.85 1.23 21.80
C GLN A 50 0.66 1.06 21.66
N ALA A 51 1.13 -0.02 21.00
CA ALA A 51 2.55 -0.24 20.74
C ALA A 51 3.18 0.92 19.93
N VAL A 52 2.50 1.40 18.89
CA VAL A 52 2.96 2.55 18.09
C VAL A 52 2.98 3.84 18.91
N ARG A 53 2.00 4.03 19.81
CA ARG A 53 1.90 5.24 20.64
C ARG A 53 2.92 5.29 21.76
N ALA A 54 3.21 4.15 22.38
CA ALA A 54 4.08 4.07 23.55
C ALA A 54 5.52 3.65 23.22
N ALA A 55 5.76 3.05 22.04
CA ALA A 55 7.07 2.55 21.63
C ALA A 55 7.29 2.71 20.12
N ALA A 56 7.09 1.65 19.34
CA ALA A 56 7.33 1.60 17.90
C ALA A 56 6.36 0.63 17.22
N GLY A 57 6.15 0.82 15.92
CA GLY A 57 5.42 -0.12 15.07
C GLY A 57 6.10 -0.30 13.72
N LEU A 58 5.95 -1.49 13.15
CA LEU A 58 6.45 -1.83 11.82
C LEU A 58 5.26 -2.10 10.91
N PHE A 59 5.21 -1.39 9.78
CA PHE A 59 4.11 -1.47 8.81
C PHE A 59 4.66 -1.87 7.44
N ASP A 60 4.00 -2.84 6.79
CA ASP A 60 4.23 -3.11 5.37
C ASP A 60 3.38 -2.19 4.49
N ILE A 61 4.00 -1.13 3.97
CA ILE A 61 3.38 -0.19 3.04
C ILE A 61 3.78 -0.46 1.59
N SER A 62 4.34 -1.62 1.27
CA SER A 62 4.87 -1.93 -0.07
C SER A 62 3.79 -2.01 -1.16
N HIS A 63 2.51 -1.98 -0.79
CA HIS A 63 1.39 -1.87 -1.72
C HIS A 63 1.19 -0.43 -2.25
N MET A 64 1.83 0.56 -1.63
CA MET A 64 1.80 1.95 -2.07
C MET A 64 2.53 2.11 -3.40
N GLY A 65 1.91 2.82 -4.34
CA GLY A 65 2.52 3.10 -5.63
C GLY A 65 3.64 4.14 -5.51
N GLU A 66 4.79 3.86 -6.13
CA GLU A 66 5.88 4.81 -6.28
C GLU A 66 6.04 5.23 -7.75
N VAL A 67 6.13 6.53 -8.01
CA VAL A 67 6.38 7.08 -9.35
C VAL A 67 7.62 7.95 -9.32
N ARG A 68 8.56 7.67 -10.22
CA ARG A 68 9.83 8.41 -10.32
C ARG A 68 9.83 9.32 -11.54
N VAL A 69 9.87 10.63 -11.30
CA VAL A 69 9.95 11.67 -12.34
C VAL A 69 11.39 12.19 -12.45
N ARG A 70 11.94 12.28 -13.67
CA ARG A 70 13.33 12.71 -13.93
C ARG A 70 13.41 13.62 -15.15
N GLY A 71 14.49 14.39 -15.24
CA GLY A 71 14.81 15.26 -16.38
C GLY A 71 14.70 16.75 -16.07
N PRO A 72 15.17 17.64 -16.98
CA PRO A 72 15.29 19.08 -16.71
C PRO A 72 13.98 19.77 -16.36
N LYS A 73 12.84 19.25 -16.83
CA LYS A 73 11.50 19.80 -16.60
C LYS A 73 10.70 19.07 -15.52
N ALA A 74 11.32 18.17 -14.76
CA ALA A 74 10.61 17.37 -13.75
C ALA A 74 9.91 18.25 -12.71
N GLN A 75 10.61 19.28 -12.21
CA GLN A 75 10.06 20.20 -11.22
C GLN A 75 8.88 21.01 -11.76
N ASP A 76 8.97 21.51 -12.99
CA ASP A 76 7.89 22.27 -13.62
C ASP A 76 6.66 21.39 -13.86
N PHE A 77 6.87 20.16 -14.35
CA PHE A 77 5.80 19.18 -14.53
C PHE A 77 5.09 18.88 -13.21
N LEU A 78 5.84 18.64 -12.13
CA LEU A 78 5.26 18.36 -10.82
C LEU A 78 4.47 19.56 -10.27
N ASN A 79 4.95 20.79 -10.45
CA ASN A 79 4.21 21.99 -10.05
C ASN A 79 2.98 22.27 -10.91
N HIS A 80 2.93 21.74 -12.14
CA HIS A 80 1.74 21.77 -12.96
C HIS A 80 0.71 20.71 -12.53
N ALA A 81 1.18 19.52 -12.14
CA ALA A 81 0.33 18.37 -11.82
C ALA A 81 -0.16 18.34 -10.36
N LEU A 82 0.56 18.95 -9.43
CA LEU A 82 0.30 18.93 -7.99
C LEU A 82 -0.17 20.30 -7.49
N THR A 83 -0.97 20.31 -6.44
CA THR A 83 -1.51 21.55 -5.85
C THR A 83 -0.51 22.25 -4.93
N ASN A 84 0.42 21.51 -4.32
CA ASN A 84 1.46 22.07 -3.45
C ASN A 84 2.69 22.48 -4.25
N ASP A 85 3.39 23.51 -3.79
CA ASP A 85 4.56 24.06 -4.49
C ASP A 85 5.83 23.26 -4.17
N VAL A 86 6.20 22.36 -5.08
CA VAL A 86 7.36 21.47 -4.93
C VAL A 86 8.68 22.24 -4.87
N ARG A 87 8.74 23.49 -5.38
CA ARG A 87 9.96 24.32 -5.31
C ARG A 87 10.34 24.69 -3.88
N LYS A 88 9.39 24.59 -2.94
CA LYS A 88 9.60 24.85 -1.51
C LYS A 88 10.17 23.64 -0.75
N ALA A 89 10.24 22.47 -1.38
CA ALA A 89 10.82 21.27 -0.79
C ALA A 89 12.28 21.09 -1.26
N PRO A 90 13.29 21.37 -0.41
CA PRO A 90 14.68 21.12 -0.77
C PRO A 90 14.96 19.60 -0.83
N ALA A 91 16.10 19.23 -1.41
CA ALA A 91 16.51 17.83 -1.51
C ALA A 91 16.46 17.11 -0.14
N GLY A 92 15.89 15.90 -0.12
CA GLY A 92 15.68 15.11 1.10
C GLY A 92 14.44 15.49 1.91
N ARG A 93 13.61 16.42 1.43
CA ARG A 93 12.30 16.77 1.99
C ARG A 93 11.18 16.40 1.01
N GLY A 94 10.01 16.08 1.56
CA GLY A 94 8.76 15.87 0.84
C GLY A 94 7.65 16.66 1.48
#